data_AF-A0A4R1J7G7-F1
#
_entry.id   AF-A0A4R1J7G7-F1
#
_cell.length_a   1.000
_cell.length_b   1.000
_cell.length_c   1.000
_cell.angle_alpha   90.00
_cell.angle_beta   90.00
_cell.angle_gamma   90.00
#
_symmetry.space_group_name_H-M   'P 1'
#
loop_
_entity.id
_entity.type
_entity.pdbx_description
1 polymer ?
#
loop_
_entity_poly.entity_id
_entity_poly.type
_entity_poly.pdbx_seq_one_letter_code
_entity_poly.pdbx_strand_id
1 'polypeptide(L)'
;MGAIHLSNLDFSHDDSQSLFAKIASDLLEQGYSIQLQALPQHMSEALYEQVTKLHEQEFIRAGVGRKDEFQQNQFIRRDEICWIDGSTATGRCWLDWTAQLQNYLNRRLFLGLFSFESHYAHYARGDFYKRHFDAFHGQSNRVLTVVTYLNQNWQKEDGGQMVLYRNQDDLIGTQILPTMGTIAVFLSEEFPHEVLPAMRDRYSIAGWYRLNNSLQGRIDPPR
;
A
#
# COMPACT_ATOMS: atom_id res chain seq x y z
N MET A 1 -26.45 28.95 -0.50
CA MET A 1 -25.17 28.98 -1.24
C MET A 1 -24.10 29.49 -0.29
N GLY A 2 -23.41 28.58 0.38
CA GLY A 2 -22.26 28.91 1.23
C GLY A 2 -21.07 28.13 0.72
N ALA A 3 -20.15 28.80 0.05
CA ALA A 3 -18.88 28.22 -0.36
C ALA A 3 -18.06 27.98 0.91
N ILE A 4 -17.75 26.71 1.19
CA ILE A 4 -16.83 26.35 2.26
C ILE A 4 -15.43 26.60 1.71
N HIS A 5 -14.81 27.66 2.22
CA HIS A 5 -13.47 28.09 1.87
C HIS A 5 -12.47 27.07 2.43
N LEU A 6 -11.92 26.21 1.57
CA LEU A 6 -10.79 25.32 1.88
C LEU A 6 -9.51 26.15 1.99
N SER A 7 -9.37 26.91 3.08
CA SER A 7 -8.13 27.59 3.43
C SER A 7 -7.43 26.87 4.57
N ASN A 8 -6.22 26.40 4.27
CA ASN A 8 -5.13 26.07 5.18
C ASN A 8 -5.41 24.98 6.22
N LEU A 9 -5.31 23.73 5.77
CA LEU A 9 -4.95 22.60 6.62
C LEU A 9 -3.43 22.65 6.83
N ASP A 10 -2.96 23.51 7.75
CA ASP A 10 -1.60 23.44 8.26
C ASP A 10 -1.47 22.15 9.08
N PHE A 11 -1.01 21.10 8.42
CA PHE A 11 -0.35 20.00 9.10
C PHE A 11 0.85 20.58 9.83
N SER A 12 1.07 20.16 11.09
CA SER A 12 2.42 20.29 11.62
C SER A 12 3.31 19.41 10.73
N HIS A 13 4.20 20.06 9.98
CA HIS A 13 5.24 19.37 9.21
C HIS A 13 6.01 18.35 10.07
N ASP A 14 6.03 18.59 11.38
CA ASP A 14 6.69 17.81 12.43
C ASP A 14 6.13 16.38 12.62
N ASP A 15 4.81 16.20 12.58
CA ASP A 15 4.19 14.88 12.84
C ASP A 15 4.50 13.88 11.72
N SER A 16 4.51 14.34 10.47
CA SER A 16 4.88 13.51 9.32
C SER A 16 6.37 13.18 9.32
N GLN A 17 7.24 14.12 9.71
CA GLN A 17 8.67 13.86 9.83
C GLN A 17 9.01 12.82 10.89
N SER A 18 8.35 12.88 12.05
CA SER A 18 8.51 11.87 13.12
C SER A 18 8.11 10.48 12.65
N LEU A 19 6.98 10.36 11.93
CA LEU A 19 6.55 9.10 11.33
C LEU A 19 7.56 8.57 10.30
N PHE A 20 8.05 9.41 9.39
CA PHE A 20 9.01 9.00 8.38
C PHE A 20 10.35 8.57 8.99
N ALA A 21 10.78 9.21 10.07
CA ALA A 21 11.96 8.82 10.83
C ALA A 21 11.83 7.40 11.41
N LYS A 22 10.67 7.08 12.00
CA LYS A 22 10.37 5.73 12.53
C LYS A 22 10.40 4.69 11.43
N ILE A 23 9.69 4.95 10.32
CA ILE A 23 9.68 4.05 9.15
C ILE A 23 11.11 3.81 8.66
N ALA A 24 11.94 4.86 8.57
CA ALA A 24 13.31 4.73 8.11
C ALA A 24 14.19 3.92 9.08
N SER A 25 14.03 4.10 10.40
CA SER A 25 14.77 3.31 11.40
C SER A 25 14.39 1.84 11.34
N ASP A 26 13.09 1.56 11.34
CA ASP A 26 12.55 0.21 11.28
C ASP A 26 12.97 -0.51 9.98
N LEU A 27 12.90 0.17 8.83
CA LEU A 27 13.38 -0.40 7.57
C LEU A 27 14.89 -0.72 7.61
N LEU A 28 15.70 0.13 8.24
CA LEU A 28 17.14 -0.10 8.37
C LEU A 28 17.46 -1.25 9.32
N GLU A 29 16.71 -1.38 10.42
CA GLU A 29 16.98 -2.34 11.49
C GLU A 29 16.44 -3.74 11.19
N GLN A 30 15.27 -3.83 10.56
CA GLN A 30 14.56 -5.10 10.39
C GLN A 30 13.88 -5.27 9.02
N GLY A 31 14.04 -4.34 8.08
CA GLY A 31 13.51 -4.47 6.71
C GLY A 31 12.01 -4.24 6.54
N TYR A 32 11.28 -3.99 7.63
CA TYR A 32 9.86 -3.63 7.62
C TYR A 32 9.50 -2.69 8.78
N SER A 33 8.42 -1.94 8.61
CA SER A 33 7.85 -1.01 9.57
C SER A 33 6.34 -1.17 9.62
N ILE A 34 5.76 -1.25 10.82
CA ILE A 34 4.31 -1.33 11.03
C ILE A 34 3.92 -0.21 12.00
N GLN A 35 3.24 0.81 11.49
CA GLN A 35 2.87 2.00 12.24
C GLN A 35 1.34 2.05 12.36
N LEU A 36 0.84 1.81 13.58
CA LEU A 36 -0.60 1.77 13.85
C LEU A 36 -1.18 3.19 13.89
N GLN A 37 -2.34 3.40 13.25
CA GLN A 37 -3.05 4.69 13.26
C GLN A 37 -2.16 5.89 12.88
N ALA A 38 -1.24 5.66 11.96
CA ALA A 38 -0.16 6.58 11.64
C ALA A 38 -0.45 7.50 10.44
N LEU A 39 -1.30 7.06 9.50
CA LEU A 39 -1.76 7.93 8.42
C LEU A 39 -2.58 9.09 9.03
N PRO A 40 -2.37 10.35 8.61
CA PRO A 40 -3.16 11.47 9.13
C PRO A 40 -4.66 11.20 9.05
N GLN A 41 -5.37 11.51 10.14
CA GLN A 41 -6.77 11.10 10.30
C GLN A 41 -7.67 11.58 9.15
N HIS A 42 -7.65 12.87 8.83
CA HIS A 42 -8.47 13.42 7.74
C HIS A 42 -8.11 12.81 6.37
N MET A 43 -6.85 12.41 6.16
CA MET A 43 -6.44 11.74 4.93
C MET A 43 -7.00 10.32 4.89
N SER A 44 -6.93 9.60 6.02
CA SER A 44 -7.54 8.27 6.16
C SER A 44 -9.04 8.31 5.91
N GLU A 45 -9.73 9.31 6.46
CA GLU A 45 -11.17 9.55 6.26
C GLU A 45 -11.49 9.88 4.80
N ALA A 46 -10.78 10.82 4.18
CA ALA A 46 -10.99 11.18 2.78
C ALA A 46 -10.75 10.01 1.82
N LEU A 47 -9.71 9.19 2.07
CA LEU A 47 -9.42 7.99 1.29
C LEU A 47 -10.50 6.92 1.48
N TYR A 48 -10.96 6.71 2.71
CA TYR A 48 -12.06 5.78 3.02
C TYR A 48 -13.37 6.21 2.36
N GLU A 49 -13.74 7.49 2.47
CA GLU A 49 -14.93 8.02 1.81
C GLU A 49 -14.86 7.89 0.30
N GLN A 50 -13.69 8.11 -0.30
CA GLN A 50 -13.52 7.95 -1.74
C GLN A 50 -13.70 6.49 -2.14
N VAL A 51 -12.96 5.55 -1.52
CA VAL A 51 -13.00 4.14 -1.93
C VAL A 51 -14.38 3.50 -1.73
N THR A 52 -15.12 3.90 -0.70
CA THR A 52 -16.48 3.37 -0.43
C THR A 52 -17.56 3.95 -1.34
N LYS A 53 -17.27 5.06 -2.04
CA LYS A 53 -18.17 5.67 -3.03
C LYS A 53 -17.86 5.25 -4.46
N LEU A 54 -16.75 4.55 -4.70
CA LEU A 54 -16.43 4.00 -6.02
C LEU A 54 -17.48 2.95 -6.42
N HIS A 55 -17.95 3.03 -7.66
CA HIS A 55 -18.85 2.04 -8.23
C HIS A 55 -18.08 0.76 -8.60
N GLU A 56 -18.76 -0.40 -8.60
CA GLU A 56 -18.17 -1.68 -9.00
C GLU A 56 -17.49 -1.63 -10.38
N GLN A 57 -17.98 -0.78 -11.29
CA GLN A 57 -17.42 -0.59 -12.64
C GLN A 57 -16.06 0.14 -12.66
N GLU A 58 -15.74 0.89 -11.60
CA GLU A 58 -14.45 1.58 -11.44
C GLU A 58 -13.37 0.63 -10.90
N PHE A 59 -13.79 -0.53 -10.39
CA PHE A 59 -12.90 -1.59 -9.98
C PHE A 59 -12.62 -2.55 -11.12
N ILE A 60 -11.36 -2.96 -11.23
CA ILE A 60 -10.94 -4.06 -12.08
C ILE A 60 -10.53 -5.23 -11.20
N ARG A 61 -10.90 -6.45 -11.60
CA ARG A 61 -10.44 -7.66 -10.91
C ARG A 61 -8.92 -7.78 -11.00
N ALA A 62 -8.28 -7.94 -9.85
CA ALA A 62 -6.84 -8.02 -9.80
C ALA A 62 -6.31 -9.33 -10.40
N GLY A 63 -5.16 -9.27 -11.06
CA GLY A 63 -4.49 -10.44 -11.62
C GLY A 63 -3.06 -10.61 -11.10
N VAL A 64 -2.43 -11.69 -11.54
CA VAL A 64 -1.05 -12.08 -11.22
C VAL A 64 -0.26 -12.17 -12.52
N GLY A 65 0.98 -11.66 -12.55
CA GLY A 65 1.87 -11.72 -13.72
C GLY A 65 2.09 -10.39 -14.45
N ARG A 66 2.93 -10.39 -15.50
CA ARG A 66 3.23 -9.22 -16.36
C ARG A 66 2.76 -9.49 -17.78
N LYS A 67 2.18 -8.48 -18.45
CA LYS A 67 1.79 -8.50 -19.87
C LYS A 67 1.09 -9.81 -20.30
N ASP A 68 1.77 -10.62 -21.12
CA ASP A 68 1.25 -11.83 -21.79
C ASP A 68 1.05 -13.02 -20.83
N GLU A 69 1.51 -12.89 -19.57
CA GLU A 69 1.29 -13.86 -18.49
C GLU A 69 0.30 -13.34 -17.42
N PHE A 70 -0.43 -12.25 -17.69
CA PHE A 70 -1.47 -11.77 -16.77
C PHE A 70 -2.59 -12.80 -16.68
N GLN A 71 -2.63 -13.52 -15.57
CA GLN A 71 -3.70 -14.46 -15.27
C GLN A 71 -4.55 -13.93 -14.12
N GLN A 72 -5.85 -13.75 -14.37
CA GLN A 72 -6.84 -13.62 -13.32
C GLN A 72 -7.04 -14.99 -12.67
N ASN A 73 -6.15 -15.31 -11.72
CA ASN A 73 -6.20 -16.57 -11.00
C ASN A 73 -6.90 -16.37 -9.65
N GLN A 74 -8.21 -16.63 -9.64
CA GLN A 74 -9.05 -16.56 -8.44
C GLN A 74 -8.68 -17.57 -7.34
N PHE A 75 -7.79 -18.53 -7.63
CA PHE A 75 -7.21 -19.42 -6.62
C PHE A 75 -6.02 -18.77 -5.90
N ILE A 76 -5.53 -17.62 -6.37
CA ILE A 76 -4.37 -16.91 -5.80
C ILE A 76 -4.82 -15.63 -5.10
N ARG A 77 -5.61 -14.78 -5.78
CA ARG A 77 -6.16 -13.54 -5.24
C ARG A 77 -7.58 -13.29 -5.74
N ARG A 78 -8.42 -12.66 -4.92
CA ARG A 78 -9.83 -12.41 -5.26
C ARG A 78 -10.26 -10.95 -5.16
N ASP A 79 -9.32 -10.07 -4.82
CA ASP A 79 -9.56 -8.65 -4.64
C ASP A 79 -9.83 -7.91 -5.95
N GLU A 80 -10.50 -6.78 -5.78
CA GLU A 80 -10.78 -5.78 -6.80
C GLU A 80 -9.92 -4.55 -6.55
N ILE A 81 -9.37 -3.96 -7.61
CA ILE A 81 -8.45 -2.83 -7.51
C ILE A 81 -8.90 -1.62 -8.34
N CYS A 82 -8.59 -0.43 -7.85
CA CYS A 82 -8.79 0.84 -8.56
C CYS A 82 -7.54 1.70 -8.43
N TRP A 83 -6.87 1.99 -9.55
CA TRP A 83 -5.61 2.74 -9.55
C TRP A 83 -5.81 4.18 -9.07
N ILE A 84 -4.86 4.67 -8.27
CA ILE A 84 -4.83 6.06 -7.82
C ILE A 84 -3.87 6.82 -8.73
N ASP A 85 -4.41 7.67 -9.61
CA ASP A 85 -3.68 8.38 -10.66
C ASP A 85 -3.62 9.90 -10.47
N GLY A 86 -4.19 10.43 -9.39
CA GLY A 86 -4.24 11.87 -9.12
C GLY A 86 -5.37 12.62 -9.86
N SER A 87 -6.30 11.91 -10.49
CA SER A 87 -7.50 12.51 -11.09
C SER A 87 -8.37 13.23 -10.04
N THR A 88 -8.48 12.68 -8.83
CA THR A 88 -9.24 13.28 -7.72
C THR A 88 -8.36 14.10 -6.77
N ALA A 89 -8.97 15.03 -6.02
CA ALA A 89 -8.26 15.81 -5.01
C ALA A 89 -7.65 14.91 -3.92
N THR A 90 -8.42 13.94 -3.42
CA THR A 90 -7.94 12.95 -2.45
C THR A 90 -6.78 12.13 -3.00
N GLY A 91 -6.87 11.69 -4.27
CA GLY A 91 -5.79 10.97 -4.94
C GLY A 91 -4.50 11.79 -5.03
N ARG A 92 -4.59 13.09 -5.35
CA ARG A 92 -3.43 13.99 -5.35
C ARG A 92 -2.82 14.13 -3.97
N CYS A 93 -3.62 14.37 -2.92
CA CYS A 93 -3.11 14.47 -1.56
C CYS A 93 -2.36 13.20 -1.12
N TRP A 94 -2.85 12.02 -1.50
CA TRP A 94 -2.17 10.74 -1.24
C TRP A 94 -0.84 10.62 -2.00
N LEU A 95 -0.82 10.98 -3.29
CA LEU A 95 0.41 10.95 -4.09
C LEU A 95 1.44 11.96 -3.58
N ASP A 96 1.01 13.14 -3.12
CA ASP A 96 1.89 14.14 -2.52
C ASP A 96 2.48 13.65 -1.19
N TRP A 97 1.69 12.97 -0.36
CA TRP A 97 2.16 12.41 0.90
C TRP A 97 3.18 11.28 0.68
N THR A 98 2.92 10.39 -0.27
CA THR A 98 3.86 9.33 -0.64
C THR A 98 5.12 9.89 -1.30
N ALA A 99 5.04 10.96 -2.09
CA ALA A 99 6.22 11.67 -2.60
C ALA A 99 7.08 12.27 -1.48
N GLN A 100 6.47 12.77 -0.40
CA GLN A 100 7.23 13.24 0.78
C GLN A 100 7.94 12.10 1.49
N LEU A 101 7.26 10.97 1.71
CA LEU A 101 7.88 9.75 2.26
C LEU A 101 9.05 9.27 1.38
N GLN A 102 8.86 9.20 0.06
CA GLN A 102 9.91 8.85 -0.90
C GLN A 102 11.15 9.75 -0.74
N ASN A 103 10.95 11.06 -0.73
CA ASN A 103 12.02 12.04 -0.57
C ASN A 103 12.76 11.87 0.75
N TYR A 104 12.04 11.61 1.84
CA TYR A 104 12.63 11.36 3.15
C TYR A 104 13.49 10.09 3.14
N LEU A 105 12.93 8.97 2.68
CA LEU A 105 13.61 7.67 2.64
C LEU A 105 14.85 7.71 1.73
N ASN A 106 14.76 8.36 0.57
CA ASN A 106 15.92 8.55 -0.31
C ASN A 106 17.06 9.31 0.35
N ARG A 107 16.75 10.37 1.10
CA ARG A 107 17.76 11.15 1.82
C ARG A 107 18.37 10.38 2.98
N ARG A 108 17.54 9.62 3.70
CA ARG A 108 17.95 8.96 4.96
C ARG A 108 18.62 7.61 4.75
N LEU A 109 18.21 6.87 3.71
CA LEU A 109 18.59 5.47 3.45
C LEU A 109 19.26 5.26 2.08
N PHE A 110 19.37 6.30 1.25
CA PHE A 110 20.02 6.25 -0.08
C PHE A 110 19.41 5.19 -1.04
N LEU A 111 18.10 4.94 -0.92
CA LEU A 111 17.42 3.88 -1.67
C LEU A 111 17.24 4.14 -3.17
N GLY A 112 17.37 5.40 -3.63
CA GLY A 112 17.21 5.74 -5.05
C GLY A 112 15.80 5.50 -5.61
N LEU A 113 14.78 5.51 -4.76
CA LEU A 113 13.37 5.38 -5.13
C LEU A 113 13.00 6.48 -6.13
N PHE A 114 12.44 6.10 -7.26
CA PHE A 114 12.21 6.96 -8.40
C PHE A 114 10.73 7.23 -8.66
N SER A 115 9.93 6.17 -8.80
CA SER A 115 8.49 6.27 -9.05
C SER A 115 7.68 5.53 -8.00
N PHE A 116 6.43 5.94 -7.84
CA PHE A 116 5.45 5.30 -6.98
C PHE A 116 4.18 5.04 -7.77
N GLU A 117 3.63 3.83 -7.63
CA GLU A 117 2.31 3.47 -8.13
C GLU A 117 1.49 2.90 -6.97
N SER A 118 0.19 3.14 -6.98
CA SER A 118 -0.69 2.61 -5.94
C SER A 118 -2.11 2.43 -6.44
N HIS A 119 -2.84 1.52 -5.81
CA HIS A 119 -4.25 1.31 -6.08
C HIS A 119 -4.99 1.05 -4.76
N TYR A 120 -6.27 1.41 -4.73
CA TYR A 120 -7.20 0.84 -3.78
C TYR A 120 -7.32 -0.66 -4.02
N ALA A 121 -7.55 -1.42 -2.95
CA ALA A 121 -7.87 -2.83 -2.99
C ALA A 121 -9.06 -3.10 -2.06
N HIS A 122 -10.12 -3.68 -2.63
CA HIS A 122 -11.33 -4.12 -1.93
C HIS A 122 -11.36 -5.66 -1.92
N TYR A 123 -11.49 -6.20 -0.72
CA TYR A 123 -11.70 -7.62 -0.47
C TYR A 123 -13.11 -7.77 0.10
N ALA A 124 -13.99 -8.45 -0.61
CA ALA A 124 -15.31 -8.79 -0.10
C ALA A 124 -15.20 -9.91 0.95
N ARG A 125 -16.33 -10.23 1.59
CA ARG A 125 -16.40 -11.34 2.54
C ARG A 125 -15.91 -12.66 1.88
N GLY A 126 -14.90 -13.27 2.49
CA GLY A 126 -14.28 -14.52 2.06
C GLY A 126 -13.11 -14.34 1.10
N ASP A 127 -12.86 -13.13 0.59
CA ASP A 127 -11.72 -12.87 -0.28
C ASP A 127 -10.41 -12.91 0.49
N PHE A 128 -9.36 -13.36 -0.21
CA PHE A 128 -8.03 -13.58 0.33
C PHE A 128 -6.97 -13.29 -0.74
N TYR A 129 -5.72 -13.22 -0.31
CA TYR A 129 -4.56 -13.28 -1.19
C TYR A 129 -3.53 -14.22 -0.57
N LYS A 130 -3.25 -15.34 -1.24
CA LYS A 130 -2.26 -16.31 -0.78
C LYS A 130 -0.88 -15.69 -0.61
N ARG A 131 -0.07 -16.33 0.24
CA ARG A 131 1.35 -16.02 0.44
C ARG A 131 2.10 -15.82 -0.86
N HIS A 132 2.71 -14.64 -1.01
CA HIS A 132 3.46 -14.23 -2.19
C HIS A 132 4.55 -13.22 -1.84
N PHE A 133 5.40 -12.92 -2.81
CA PHE A 133 6.32 -11.77 -2.80
C PHE A 133 5.80 -10.73 -3.78
N ASP A 134 6.03 -9.45 -3.50
CA ASP A 134 5.69 -8.35 -4.41
C ASP A 134 6.73 -8.13 -5.51
N ALA A 135 7.93 -8.64 -5.28
CA ALA A 135 9.04 -8.62 -6.20
C ALA A 135 9.80 -9.95 -6.12
N PHE A 136 10.09 -10.52 -7.28
CA PHE A 136 11.02 -11.64 -7.38
C PHE A 136 12.44 -11.09 -7.52
N HIS A 137 13.38 -11.67 -6.78
CA HIS A 137 14.78 -11.26 -6.72
C HIS A 137 15.37 -10.96 -8.11
N GLY A 138 15.78 -9.72 -8.31
CA GLY A 138 16.46 -9.26 -9.53
C GLY A 138 15.58 -9.19 -10.78
N GLN A 139 14.28 -9.44 -10.66
CA GLN A 139 13.32 -9.39 -11.76
C GLN A 139 12.40 -8.17 -11.69
N SER A 140 12.32 -7.50 -10.54
CA SER A 140 11.50 -6.32 -10.30
C SER A 140 12.36 -5.12 -9.96
N ASN A 141 11.86 -3.94 -10.33
CA ASN A 141 12.42 -2.68 -9.83
C ASN A 141 11.69 -2.18 -8.59
N ARG A 142 10.71 -2.92 -8.06
CA ARG A 142 10.01 -2.60 -6.80
C ARG A 142 10.95 -2.85 -5.63
N VAL A 143 11.24 -1.80 -4.88
CA VAL A 143 12.13 -1.84 -3.71
C VAL A 143 11.33 -1.95 -2.42
N LEU A 144 10.29 -1.14 -2.30
CA LEU A 144 9.46 -1.07 -1.10
C LEU A 144 7.98 -1.22 -1.46
N THR A 145 7.28 -2.02 -0.67
CA THR A 145 5.83 -2.10 -0.65
C THR A 145 5.30 -1.19 0.47
N VAL A 146 4.22 -0.47 0.20
CA VAL A 146 3.43 0.30 1.16
C VAL A 146 2.01 -0.24 1.15
N VAL A 147 1.52 -0.66 2.31
CA VAL A 147 0.11 -1.04 2.51
C VAL A 147 -0.50 -0.11 3.56
N THR A 148 -1.59 0.57 3.21
CA THR A 148 -2.32 1.46 4.12
C THR A 148 -3.75 0.95 4.29
N TYR A 149 -4.22 0.83 5.52
CA TYR A 149 -5.54 0.27 5.81
C TYR A 149 -6.58 1.36 6.12
N LEU A 150 -7.80 1.15 5.65
CA LEU A 150 -8.86 2.16 5.66
C LEU A 150 -10.12 1.70 6.43
N ASN A 151 -10.00 0.70 7.31
CA ASN A 151 -11.19 0.05 7.86
C ASN A 151 -11.54 0.55 9.27
N GLN A 152 -12.71 1.18 9.39
CA GLN A 152 -13.24 1.68 10.65
C GLN A 152 -13.66 0.52 11.56
N ASN A 153 -13.36 0.65 12.86
CA ASN A 153 -13.81 -0.25 13.93
C ASN A 153 -13.48 -1.75 13.71
N TRP A 154 -12.38 -2.07 13.00
CA TRP A 154 -11.98 -3.45 12.73
C TRP A 154 -11.62 -4.21 14.01
N GLN A 155 -12.21 -5.39 14.19
CA GLN A 155 -11.93 -6.29 15.31
C GLN A 155 -11.18 -7.55 14.84
N LYS A 156 -10.62 -8.31 15.77
CA LYS A 156 -9.87 -9.53 15.44
C LYS A 156 -10.76 -10.58 14.77
N GLU A 157 -12.02 -10.64 15.19
CA GLU A 157 -13.05 -11.58 14.74
C GLU A 157 -13.51 -11.30 13.31
N ASP A 158 -13.27 -10.10 12.78
CA ASP A 158 -13.55 -9.72 11.40
C ASP A 158 -12.60 -10.41 10.39
N GLY A 159 -11.54 -11.09 10.86
CA GLY A 159 -10.53 -11.70 9.99
C GLY A 159 -9.76 -10.66 9.18
N GLY A 160 -9.36 -11.01 7.95
CA GLY A 160 -8.78 -10.05 7.00
C GLY A 160 -7.38 -9.55 7.33
N GLN A 161 -6.69 -10.16 8.31
CA GLN A 161 -5.33 -9.78 8.68
C GLN A 161 -4.39 -9.95 7.49
N MET A 162 -3.43 -9.03 7.36
CA MET A 162 -2.24 -9.34 6.59
C MET A 162 -1.26 -10.09 7.49
N VAL A 163 -0.67 -11.17 7.00
CA VAL A 163 0.42 -11.87 7.69
C VAL A 163 1.71 -11.57 6.95
N LEU A 164 2.69 -11.00 7.64
CA LEU A 164 4.03 -10.71 7.13
C LEU A 164 5.00 -11.76 7.64
N TYR A 165 5.67 -12.49 6.77
CA TYR A 165 6.59 -13.56 7.13
C TYR A 165 8.04 -13.09 7.00
N ARG A 166 8.94 -13.57 7.87
CA ARG A 166 10.37 -13.20 7.80
C ARG A 166 11.10 -13.76 6.57
N ASN A 167 10.64 -14.88 6.05
CA ASN A 167 11.16 -15.57 4.86
C ASN A 167 10.16 -16.67 4.45
N GLN A 168 10.47 -17.55 3.50
CA GLN A 168 9.56 -18.63 3.05
C GLN A 168 9.30 -19.73 4.09
N ASP A 169 10.22 -19.94 5.03
CA ASP A 169 10.15 -21.02 6.03
C ASP A 169 9.43 -20.61 7.32
N ASP A 170 9.22 -19.30 7.53
CA ASP A 170 8.43 -18.79 8.64
C ASP A 170 6.95 -19.20 8.46
N LEU A 171 6.44 -20.00 9.38
CA LEU A 171 5.06 -20.51 9.36
C LEU A 171 4.11 -19.69 10.25
N ILE A 172 4.64 -18.83 11.11
CA ILE A 172 3.84 -18.08 12.08
C ILE A 172 3.55 -16.69 11.52
N GLY A 173 4.60 -15.99 11.09
CA GLY A 173 4.52 -14.60 10.64
C GLY A 173 4.02 -13.61 11.69
N THR A 174 4.02 -12.34 11.33
CA THR A 174 3.48 -11.23 12.11
C THR A 174 2.11 -10.86 11.55
N GLN A 175 1.05 -10.99 12.36
CA GLN A 175 -0.29 -10.60 11.95
C GLN A 175 -0.53 -9.11 12.16
N ILE A 176 -1.07 -8.45 11.14
CA ILE A 176 -1.38 -7.04 11.11
C ILE A 176 -2.88 -6.88 10.90
N LEU A 177 -3.56 -6.30 11.89
CA LEU A 177 -4.98 -5.96 11.76
C LEU A 177 -5.13 -4.80 10.77
N PRO A 178 -6.08 -4.86 9.82
CA PRO A 178 -6.26 -3.83 8.80
C PRO A 178 -7.06 -2.64 9.35
N THR A 179 -6.69 -2.11 10.52
CA THR A 179 -7.37 -0.98 11.17
C THR A 179 -7.08 0.33 10.47
N MET A 180 -8.07 1.23 10.43
CA MET A 180 -7.97 2.58 9.86
C MET A 180 -6.66 3.29 10.23
N GLY A 181 -5.97 3.80 9.22
CA GLY A 181 -4.75 4.59 9.35
C GLY A 181 -3.49 3.77 9.66
N THR A 182 -3.58 2.45 9.81
CA THR A 182 -2.40 1.60 9.95
C THR A 182 -1.63 1.53 8.63
N ILE A 183 -0.31 1.69 8.70
CA ILE A 183 0.61 1.64 7.57
C ILE A 183 1.62 0.52 7.80
N ALA A 184 1.80 -0.36 6.82
CA ALA A 184 2.90 -1.31 6.74
C ALA A 184 3.81 -0.94 5.56
N VAL A 185 5.12 -0.84 5.80
CA VAL A 185 6.14 -0.61 4.76
C VAL A 185 7.19 -1.71 4.87
N PHE A 186 7.56 -2.37 3.78
CA PHE A 186 8.53 -3.47 3.82
C PHE A 186 9.28 -3.64 2.50
N LEU A 187 10.46 -4.26 2.57
CA LEU A 187 11.26 -4.60 1.39
C LEU A 187 10.51 -5.62 0.50
N SER A 188 10.21 -5.23 -0.73
CA SER A 188 9.31 -6.00 -1.61
C SER A 188 9.84 -7.39 -2.00
N GLU A 189 11.16 -7.57 -2.00
CA GLU A 189 11.83 -8.82 -2.37
C GLU A 189 12.09 -9.77 -1.18
N GLU A 190 11.99 -9.27 0.06
CA GLU A 190 12.42 -10.02 1.24
C GLU A 190 11.27 -10.62 2.04
N PHE A 191 10.13 -9.94 2.09
CA PHE A 191 9.03 -10.29 2.99
C PHE A 191 7.85 -10.94 2.25
N PRO A 192 7.76 -12.28 2.25
CA PRO A 192 6.54 -12.92 1.79
C PRO A 192 5.39 -12.53 2.71
N HIS A 193 4.20 -12.37 2.13
CA HIS A 193 3.02 -11.96 2.88
C HIS A 193 1.74 -12.51 2.27
N GLU A 194 0.71 -12.62 3.10
CA GLU A 194 -0.63 -13.05 2.67
C GLU A 194 -1.72 -12.21 3.32
N VAL A 195 -2.91 -12.22 2.72
CA VAL A 195 -4.13 -11.64 3.28
C VAL A 195 -5.08 -12.77 3.61
N LEU A 196 -5.37 -12.94 4.89
CA LEU A 196 -6.33 -13.94 5.37
C LEU A 196 -7.76 -13.57 4.93
N PRO A 197 -8.68 -14.56 4.83
CA PRO A 197 -10.07 -14.29 4.51
C PRO A 197 -10.72 -13.25 5.43
N ALA A 198 -11.36 -12.23 4.85
CA ALA A 198 -12.12 -11.23 5.58
C ALA A 198 -13.58 -11.67 5.81
N MET A 199 -14.19 -11.29 6.92
CA MET A 199 -15.60 -11.60 7.23
C MET A 199 -16.57 -10.47 6.85
N ARG A 200 -16.03 -9.32 6.43
CA ARG A 200 -16.72 -8.13 5.92
C ARG A 200 -15.82 -7.39 4.93
N ASP A 201 -16.35 -6.37 4.25
CA ASP A 201 -15.59 -5.58 3.29
C ASP A 201 -14.33 -4.99 3.92
N ARG A 202 -13.20 -5.28 3.29
CA ARG A 202 -11.87 -4.82 3.69
C ARG A 202 -11.27 -3.96 2.59
N TYR A 203 -10.98 -2.71 2.94
CA TYR A 203 -10.37 -1.71 2.09
C TYR A 203 -8.93 -1.44 2.51
N SER A 204 -8.05 -1.33 1.52
CA SER A 204 -6.65 -0.95 1.70
C SER A 204 -6.16 -0.20 0.47
N ILE A 205 -5.01 0.44 0.58
CA ILE A 205 -4.20 0.89 -0.54
C ILE A 205 -2.95 0.05 -0.55
N ALA A 206 -2.62 -0.55 -1.69
CA ALA A 206 -1.32 -1.15 -1.93
C ALA A 206 -0.55 -0.27 -2.91
N GLY A 207 0.74 -0.05 -2.64
CA GLY A 207 1.60 0.72 -3.54
C GLY A 207 3.05 0.29 -3.45
N TRP A 208 3.82 0.64 -4.48
CA TRP A 208 5.20 0.20 -4.64
C TRP A 208 6.09 1.35 -5.09
N TYR A 209 7.19 1.55 -4.36
CA TYR A 209 8.28 2.40 -4.82
C TYR A 209 9.22 1.60 -5.72
N ARG A 210 9.61 2.20 -6.86
CA ARG A 210 10.45 1.55 -7.87
C ARG A 210 11.74 2.33 -8.15
N LEU A 211 12.80 1.63 -8.56
CA LEU A 211 13.99 2.25 -9.16
C LEU A 211 13.74 2.67 -10.61
N ASN A 212 14.57 3.60 -11.11
CA ASN A 212 14.57 3.96 -12.52
C ASN A 212 15.17 2.83 -13.37
N ASN A 213 14.36 2.27 -14.27
CA ASN A 213 14.73 1.16 -15.15
C ASN A 213 15.74 1.52 -16.26
N SER A 214 15.96 2.81 -16.53
CA SER A 214 16.97 3.26 -17.51
C SER A 214 18.40 2.83 -17.14
N LEU A 215 18.68 2.50 -15.88
CA LEU A 215 19.99 2.07 -15.40
C LEU A 215 20.28 0.57 -15.63
N GLN A 216 19.27 -0.25 -15.90
CA GLN A 216 19.42 -1.72 -16.07
C GLN A 216 19.20 -2.20 -17.51
N GLY A 217 19.12 -1.30 -18.49
CA GLY A 217 19.00 -1.66 -19.91
C GLY A 217 17.67 -2.35 -20.30
N ARG A 218 16.69 -2.43 -19.41
CA ARG A 218 15.32 -2.86 -19.69
C ARG A 218 14.41 -1.64 -19.67
N ILE A 219 14.01 -1.17 -20.83
CA ILE A 219 13.03 -0.09 -20.97
C ILE A 219 11.68 -0.63 -20.51
N ASP A 220 11.02 0.08 -19.59
CA ASP A 220 9.64 -0.22 -19.23
C ASP A 220 8.79 -0.17 -20.50
N PRO A 221 7.97 -1.18 -20.78
CA PRO A 221 7.05 -1.07 -21.89
C PRO A 221 6.08 0.07 -21.60
N PRO A 222 5.86 0.97 -22.58
CA PRO A 222 4.88 2.04 -22.42
C PRO A 222 3.51 1.44 -22.10
N ARG A 223 2.78 2.13 -21.21
CA ARG A 223 1.40 1.80 -20.81
C ARG A 223 0.49 1.66 -22.02
#